data_AF-A0AAE5LP76-F1
#
_entry.id   AF-A0AAE5LP76-F1
#
_cell.length_a   1.000
_cell.length_b   1.000
_cell.length_c   1.000
_cell.angle_alpha   90.00
_cell.angle_beta   90.00
_cell.angle_gamma   90.00
#
_symmetry.space_group_name_H-M   'P 1'
#
loop_
_entity.id
_entity.type
_entity.pdbx_description
1 polymer ?
#
loop_
_entity_poly.entity_id
_entity_poly.type
_entity_poly.pdbx_seq_one_letter_code
_entity_poly.pdbx_strand_id
1 'polypeptide(L)'
;MDKEIYSLIKKRSEKGMELLINEYAPLIKAIVKKHLYNFPQYHEECINDVYLKIWNNITSFDKEKNILKNWIAAIAKYRAIDYKRKYLKTLEHINVKLEM
;
A
#
# COMPACT_ATOMS: atom_id res chain seq x y z
N MET A 1 -14.35 -10.30 -11.01
CA MET A 1 -13.18 -9.41 -10.86
C MET A 1 -12.20 -9.93 -9.80
N ASP A 2 -12.49 -9.88 -8.50
CA ASP A 2 -11.51 -10.25 -7.44
C ASP A 2 -10.85 -11.63 -7.58
N LYS A 3 -11.63 -12.66 -7.91
CA LYS A 3 -11.11 -14.03 -8.12
C LYS A 3 -10.11 -14.09 -9.28
N GLU A 4 -10.35 -13.29 -10.33
CA GLU A 4 -9.49 -13.22 -11.51
C GLU A 4 -8.19 -12.47 -11.19
N ILE A 5 -8.30 -11.32 -10.52
CA ILE A 5 -7.15 -10.57 -9.99
C ILE A 5 -6.26 -11.50 -9.15
N TYR A 6 -6.84 -12.18 -8.16
CA TYR A 6 -6.11 -13.14 -7.33
C TYR A 6 -5.43 -14.23 -8.17
N SER A 7 -6.18 -14.88 -9.06
CA SER A 7 -5.69 -15.99 -9.89
C SER A 7 -4.52 -15.57 -10.78
N LEU A 8 -4.61 -14.40 -11.43
CA LEU A 8 -3.57 -13.87 -12.32
C LEU A 8 -2.31 -13.45 -11.56
N ILE A 9 -2.46 -12.70 -10.47
CA ILE A 9 -1.29 -12.29 -9.66
C ILE A 9 -0.62 -13.52 -9.03
N LYS A 10 -1.39 -14.52 -8.58
CA LYS A 10 -0.83 -15.79 -8.07
C LYS A 10 0.00 -16.52 -9.13
N LYS A 11 -0.39 -16.43 -10.40
CA LYS A 11 0.37 -16.96 -11.55
C LYS A 11 1.48 -16.02 -12.03
N ARG A 12 1.80 -14.96 -11.28
CA ARG A 12 2.81 -13.94 -11.65
C ARG A 12 2.53 -13.30 -13.01
N SER A 13 1.26 -13.12 -13.35
CA SER A 13 0.85 -12.41 -14.57
C SER A 13 0.70 -10.92 -14.30
N GLU A 14 1.42 -10.10 -15.08
CA GLU A 14 1.32 -8.62 -15.03
C GLU A 14 -0.10 -8.12 -15.30
N LYS A 15 -0.87 -8.84 -16.12
CA LYS A 15 -2.29 -8.55 -16.38
C LYS A 15 -3.12 -8.57 -15.10
N GLY A 16 -2.76 -9.40 -14.13
CA GLY A 16 -3.40 -9.40 -12.80
C GLY A 16 -3.15 -8.10 -12.04
N MET A 17 -1.94 -7.54 -12.15
CA MET A 17 -1.62 -6.24 -11.54
C MET A 17 -2.30 -5.09 -12.26
N GLU A 18 -2.39 -5.15 -13.60
CA GLU A 18 -3.13 -4.17 -14.38
C GLU A 18 -4.60 -4.09 -13.94
N LEU A 19 -5.28 -5.24 -13.84
CA LEU A 19 -6.65 -5.31 -13.33
C LEU A 19 -6.77 -4.79 -11.89
N LEU A 20 -5.81 -5.13 -11.02
CA LEU A 20 -5.79 -4.64 -9.64
C LEU A 20 -5.63 -3.12 -9.58
N ILE A 21 -4.75 -2.54 -10.38
CA ILE A 21 -4.52 -1.09 -10.41
C ILE A 21 -5.79 -0.39 -10.92
N ASN A 22 -6.38 -0.89 -12.00
CA ASN A 22 -7.60 -0.31 -12.57
C ASN A 22 -8.76 -0.31 -11.56
N GLU A 23 -8.93 -1.40 -10.81
CA GLU A 23 -10.02 -1.55 -9.84
C GLU A 23 -9.74 -0.82 -8.51
N TYR A 24 -8.54 -0.97 -7.96
CA TYR A 24 -8.23 -0.63 -6.58
C TYR A 24 -7.36 0.63 -6.40
N ALA A 25 -6.83 1.24 -7.47
CA ALA A 25 -6.06 2.48 -7.35
C ALA A 25 -6.81 3.60 -6.61
N PRO A 26 -8.11 3.87 -6.84
CA PRO A 26 -8.83 4.91 -6.10
C PRO A 26 -8.85 4.65 -4.58
N LEU A 27 -9.09 3.40 -4.17
CA LEU A 27 -9.10 2.98 -2.77
C LEU A 27 -7.71 3.15 -2.12
N ILE A 28 -6.68 2.62 -2.77
CA ILE A 28 -5.30 2.68 -2.27
C ILE A 28 -4.84 4.13 -2.14
N LYS A 29 -5.07 4.96 -3.18
CA LYS A 29 -4.76 6.40 -3.17
C LYS A 29 -5.49 7.12 -2.03
N ALA A 30 -6.77 6.86 -1.82
CA ALA A 30 -7.54 7.49 -0.75
C ALA A 30 -6.98 7.16 0.64
N ILE A 31 -6.65 5.89 0.89
CA ILE A 31 -6.07 5.44 2.17
C ILE A 31 -4.70 6.07 2.40
N VAL A 32 -3.81 6.02 1.40
CA VAL A 32 -2.46 6.59 1.52
C VAL A 32 -2.53 8.10 1.77
N LYS A 33 -3.32 8.83 0.97
CA LYS A 33 -3.51 10.28 1.15
C LYS A 33 -4.04 10.64 2.54
N LYS A 34 -5.01 9.87 3.05
CA LYS A 34 -5.57 10.08 4.39
C LYS A 34 -4.51 9.92 5.48
N HIS A 35 -3.67 8.88 5.40
CA HIS A 35 -2.70 8.57 6.45
C HIS A 35 -1.39 9.37 6.34
N LEU A 36 -1.02 9.78 5.12
CA LEU A 36 0.17 10.58 4.82
C LEU A 36 -0.16 12.03 4.44
N TYR A 37 -1.26 12.61 4.94
CA TYR A 37 -1.72 13.94 4.51
C TYR A 37 -0.65 15.05 4.69
N ASN A 38 0.18 14.98 5.74
CA ASN A 38 1.31 15.91 5.97
C ASN A 38 2.56 15.62 5.13
N PHE A 39 2.53 14.56 4.32
CA PHE A 39 3.68 13.98 3.65
C PHE A 39 3.40 13.65 2.17
N PRO A 40 2.89 14.63 1.38
CA PRO A 40 2.50 14.42 -0.03
C PRO A 40 3.64 13.86 -0.89
N GLN A 41 4.89 14.24 -0.62
CA GLN A 41 6.07 13.80 -1.35
C GLN A 41 6.33 12.29 -1.29
N TYR A 42 5.74 11.59 -0.31
CA TYR A 42 5.91 10.13 -0.14
C TYR A 42 4.70 9.33 -0.62
N HIS A 43 3.68 9.97 -1.18
CA HIS A 43 2.45 9.26 -1.59
C HIS A 43 2.72 8.24 -2.69
N GLU A 44 3.42 8.63 -3.75
CA GLU A 44 3.69 7.74 -4.89
C GLU A 44 4.54 6.55 -4.50
N GLU A 45 5.63 6.79 -3.75
CA GLU A 45 6.50 5.74 -3.20
C GLU A 45 5.70 4.75 -2.34
N CYS A 46 4.87 5.26 -1.42
CA CYS A 46 4.03 4.43 -0.56
C CYS A 46 3.00 3.62 -1.36
N ILE A 47 2.40 4.18 -2.42
CA ILE A 47 1.44 3.49 -3.28
C ILE A 47 2.14 2.36 -4.05
N ASN A 48 3.31 2.63 -4.63
CA ASN A 48 4.10 1.62 -5.34
C ASN A 48 4.51 0.47 -4.42
N ASP A 49 4.91 0.79 -3.20
CA ASP A 49 5.18 -0.21 -2.18
C ASP A 49 3.97 -1.07 -1.83
N VAL A 50 2.77 -0.48 -1.79
CA VAL A 50 1.53 -1.24 -1.57
C VAL A 50 1.30 -2.24 -2.70
N TYR A 51 1.47 -1.83 -3.95
CA TYR A 51 1.37 -2.73 -5.10
C TYR A 51 2.40 -3.86 -5.04
N LEU A 52 3.67 -3.55 -4.74
CA LEU A 52 4.71 -4.56 -4.58
C LEU A 52 4.40 -5.53 -3.43
N LYS A 53 3.85 -5.02 -2.32
CA LYS A 53 3.47 -5.86 -1.17
C LYS A 53 2.33 -6.80 -1.53
N ILE A 54 1.34 -6.34 -2.30
CA ILE A 54 0.27 -7.18 -2.82
C ILE A 54 0.83 -8.23 -3.78
N TRP A 55 1.63 -7.83 -4.77
CA TRP A 55 2.27 -8.74 -5.72
C TRP A 55 3.03 -9.86 -5.00
N ASN A 56 3.86 -9.51 -4.03
CA ASN A 56 4.70 -10.46 -3.32
C ASN A 56 3.91 -11.40 -2.40
N ASN A 57 2.80 -10.93 -1.81
CA ASN A 57 2.09 -11.64 -0.74
C ASN A 57 0.69 -12.12 -1.11
N ILE A 58 0.26 -12.04 -2.38
CA ILE A 58 -1.11 -12.41 -2.78
C ILE A 58 -1.51 -13.82 -2.33
N THR A 59 -0.56 -14.76 -2.25
CA THR A 59 -0.83 -16.15 -1.81
C THR A 59 -1.24 -16.25 -0.35
N SER A 60 -0.94 -15.24 0.47
CA SER A 60 -1.39 -15.14 1.87
C SER A 60 -2.84 -14.64 2.01
N PHE A 61 -3.46 -14.15 0.93
CA PHE A 61 -4.87 -13.81 0.93
C PHE A 61 -5.71 -15.09 1.08
N ASP A 62 -6.56 -15.08 2.10
CA ASP A 62 -7.50 -16.16 2.42
C ASP A 62 -8.93 -15.63 2.27
N LYS A 63 -9.61 -16.11 1.23
CA LYS A 63 -10.98 -15.71 0.88
C LYS A 63 -12.03 -16.14 1.92
N GLU A 64 -11.72 -17.12 2.76
CA GLU A 64 -12.63 -17.58 3.82
C GLU A 64 -12.57 -16.65 5.03
N LYS A 65 -11.46 -15.91 5.20
CA LYS A 65 -11.24 -14.99 6.32
C LYS A 65 -11.54 -13.53 5.98
N ASN A 66 -11.43 -13.15 4.71
CA ASN A 66 -11.61 -11.76 4.31
C ASN A 66 -11.96 -11.61 2.82
N ILE A 67 -12.55 -10.45 2.47
CA ILE A 67 -12.70 -10.03 1.07
C ILE A 67 -11.45 -9.30 0.59
N LEU A 68 -11.15 -9.40 -0.72
CA LEU A 68 -9.92 -8.86 -1.30
C LEU A 68 -9.76 -7.36 -1.06
N LYS A 69 -10.85 -6.59 -1.22
CA LYS A 69 -10.92 -5.15 -0.92
C LYS A 69 -10.39 -4.80 0.47
N ASN A 70 -10.83 -5.53 1.50
CA ASN A 70 -10.43 -5.27 2.89
C ASN A 70 -8.98 -5.67 3.15
N TRP A 71 -8.51 -6.75 2.53
CA TRP A 71 -7.12 -7.19 2.62
C TRP A 71 -6.17 -6.15 1.99
N ILE A 72 -6.52 -5.64 0.80
CA ILE A 72 -5.80 -4.54 0.13
C ILE A 72 -5.82 -3.27 1.00
N ALA A 73 -6.98 -2.91 1.54
CA ALA A 73 -7.12 -1.72 2.40
C ALA A 73 -6.24 -1.81 3.65
N ALA A 74 -6.14 -2.99 4.26
CA ALA A 74 -5.27 -3.22 5.41
C ALA A 74 -3.78 -3.03 5.04
N ILE A 75 -3.32 -3.61 3.93
CA ILE A 75 -1.95 -3.43 3.43
C ILE A 75 -1.65 -1.95 3.20
N ALA A 76 -2.56 -1.23 2.52
CA ALA A 76 -2.40 0.20 2.24
C ALA A 76 -2.31 1.03 3.53
N LYS A 77 -3.22 0.78 4.48
CA LYS A 77 -3.26 1.47 5.77
C LYS A 77 -1.96 1.25 6.56
N TYR A 78 -1.55 0.00 6.74
CA TYR A 78 -0.36 -0.30 7.53
C TYR A 78 0.91 0.23 6.86
N ARG A 79 1.02 0.14 5.52
CA ARG A 79 2.18 0.71 4.82
C ARG A 79 2.26 2.23 4.98
N ALA A 80 1.14 2.94 4.86
CA ALA A 80 1.10 4.38 5.07
C ALA A 80 1.42 4.77 6.52
N ILE A 81 0.98 4.00 7.51
CA ILE A 81 1.32 4.21 8.92
C ILE A 81 2.82 3.99 9.15
N ASP A 82 3.41 2.96 8.56
CA ASP A 82 4.85 2.69 8.68
C ASP A 82 5.68 3.83 8.08
N TYR A 83 5.26 4.36 6.93
CA TYR A 83 5.85 5.55 6.32
C TYR A 83 5.76 6.75 7.26
N LYS A 84 4.57 7.04 7.79
CA LYS A 84 4.37 8.15 8.73
C LYS A 84 5.32 8.04 9.92
N ARG A 85 5.44 6.84 10.51
CA ARG A 85 6.34 6.56 11.64
C ARG A 85 7.81 6.76 11.27
N LYS A 86 8.24 6.27 10.10
CA LYS A 86 9.62 6.43 9.60
C LYS A 86 9.98 7.91 9.47
N TYR A 87 9.13 8.70 8.83
CA TYR A 87 9.45 10.09 8.52
C TYR A 87 9.28 11.05 9.70
N LEU A 88 8.36 10.78 10.62
CA LEU A 88 8.31 11.53 11.88
C LEU A 88 9.62 11.40 12.67
N LYS A 89 10.15 10.17 12.78
CA LYS A 89 11.46 9.94 13.41
C LYS A 89 12.60 10.66 12.69
N THR A 90 12.58 10.67 11.36
CA THR A 90 13.58 11.40 10.56
C THR A 90 13.51 12.91 10.83
N LEU A 91 12.32 13.50 10.89
CA LEU A 91 12.15 14.93 11.18
C LEU A 91 12.61 15.29 12.60
N GLU A 92 12.28 14.46 13.60
CA GLU A 92 12.78 14.63 14.98
C GLU A 92 14.32 14.66 15.00
N HIS A 93 14.97 13.73 14.31
CA HIS A 93 16.44 13.69 14.23
C HIS A 93 17.04 14.88 13.47
N ILE A 94 16.36 15.38 12.42
CA ILE A 94 16.83 16.55 11.67
C ILE A 94 16.72 17.81 12.54
N ASN A 95 15.61 18.00 13.24
CA ASN A 95 15.44 19.16 14.13
C ASN A 95 16.53 19.20 15.21
N VAL A 96 16.80 18.06 15.88
CA VAL A 96 17.87 17.99 16.89
C VAL A 96 19.23 18.37 16.31
N LYS A 97 19.54 17.98 15.07
CA LYS A 97 20.82 18.34 14.42
C LYS A 97 20.92 19.80 14.00
N LEU A 98 19.81 20.47 13.72
CA LEU A 98 19.78 21.88 13.32
C LEU A 98 19.84 22.82 14.53
N GLU A 99 19.49 22.33 15.72
CA GLU A 99 19.59 23.06 17.00
C GLU A 99 20.98 22.97 17.66
N MET A 100 21.88 22.11 17.14
CA MET A 100 23.27 21.94 17.59
C MET A 100 24.24 22.75 16.75
#